data_AF-A0A0R2R5C6-F1
#
_entry.id   AF-A0A0R2R5C6-F1
#
_cell.length_a   1.000
_cell.length_b   1.000
_cell.length_c   1.000
_cell.angle_alpha   90.00
_cell.angle_beta   90.00
_cell.angle_gamma   90.00
#
_symmetry.space_group_name_H-M   'P 1'
#
loop_
_entity.id
_entity.type
_entity.pdbx_description
1 polymer ?
#
loop_
_entity_poly.entity_id
_entity_poly.type
_entity_poly.pdbx_seq_one_letter_code
_entity_poly.pdbx_strand_id
1 'polypeptide(L)'
;MRQILLLIFISFTSFSLGNAKDIDVKFDVNETLNCKFQKLLSKNSKSNFETFLPGEIDYKNIENLKVKASIPSELSVEGLSEFLNEFNNYEVKVVNKDIILFKAFDKDRKYSESSIIDRTSGELVHEITKNIKTDNVEKEISFYNCAKVKVNI
;
A
#
# COMPACT_ATOMS: atom_id res chain seq x y z
N MET A 1 -18.42 4.16 65.79
CA MET A 1 -18.64 4.78 64.46
C MET A 1 -17.44 4.46 63.59
N ARG A 2 -17.72 3.82 62.47
CA ARG A 2 -16.80 3.15 61.57
C ARG A 2 -16.27 4.19 60.57
N GLN A 3 -15.03 4.64 60.71
CA GLN A 3 -14.36 5.40 59.64
C GLN A 3 -13.40 4.46 58.92
N ILE A 4 -13.91 3.84 57.86
CA ILE A 4 -13.10 3.18 56.85
C ILE A 4 -12.44 4.31 56.05
N LEU A 5 -11.15 4.55 56.29
CA LEU A 5 -10.30 5.33 55.40
C LEU A 5 -10.10 4.49 54.13
N LEU A 6 -10.93 4.76 53.11
CA LEU A 6 -10.80 4.19 51.78
C LEU A 6 -9.49 4.68 51.15
N LEU A 7 -8.55 3.74 50.97
CA LEU A 7 -7.38 3.88 50.11
C LEU A 7 -7.82 4.19 48.68
N ILE A 8 -7.52 5.39 48.18
CA ILE A 8 -7.55 5.70 46.76
C ILE A 8 -6.09 5.86 46.30
N PHE A 9 -5.47 4.73 45.96
CA PHE A 9 -4.27 4.72 45.14
C PHE A 9 -4.74 5.00 43.70
N ILE A 10 -4.78 6.28 43.31
CA ILE A 10 -4.87 6.63 41.88
C ILE A 10 -3.52 6.24 41.29
N SER A 11 -3.42 4.99 40.85
CA SER A 11 -2.39 4.62 39.88
C SER A 11 -2.62 5.50 38.67
N PHE A 12 -1.75 6.48 38.47
CA PHE A 12 -1.57 7.16 37.19
C PHE A 12 -1.22 6.07 36.17
N THR A 13 -2.23 5.46 35.57
CA THR A 13 -2.05 4.62 34.40
C THR A 13 -1.61 5.57 33.31
N SER A 14 -0.31 5.58 33.02
CA SER A 14 0.26 6.26 31.87
C SER A 14 -0.42 5.72 30.63
N PHE A 15 -1.46 6.41 30.17
CA PHE A 15 -2.05 6.17 28.86
C PHE A 15 -0.95 6.49 27.85
N SER A 16 -0.25 5.47 27.36
CA SER A 16 0.53 5.61 26.14
C SER A 16 -0.48 5.83 25.02
N LEU A 17 -0.74 7.10 24.67
CA LEU A 17 -1.33 7.43 23.39
C LEU A 17 -0.36 6.93 22.32
N GLY A 18 -0.59 5.72 21.83
CA GLY A 18 0.10 5.19 20.67
C GLY A 18 -0.33 6.01 19.45
N ASN A 19 0.48 6.98 19.06
CA ASN A 19 0.33 7.62 17.76
C ASN A 19 0.81 6.61 16.71
N ALA A 20 -0.11 6.05 15.93
CA ALA A 20 0.26 5.31 14.74
C ALA A 20 0.96 6.27 13.78
N LYS A 21 2.10 5.84 13.23
CA LYS A 21 2.81 6.60 12.21
C LYS A 21 2.46 5.99 10.86
N ASP A 22 2.12 6.84 9.90
CA ASP A 22 1.90 6.40 8.51
C ASP A 22 3.21 6.01 7.81
N ILE A 23 4.36 6.26 8.44
CA ILE A 23 5.70 5.86 7.99
C ILE A 23 6.33 4.94 9.04
N ASP A 24 6.48 3.66 8.69
CA ASP A 24 7.05 2.59 9.50
C ASP A 24 7.83 1.60 8.61
N VAL A 25 9.07 1.96 8.25
CA VAL A 25 9.99 1.08 7.51
C VAL A 25 10.92 0.41 8.50
N LYS A 26 10.63 -0.86 8.81
CA LYS A 26 11.33 -1.66 9.83
C LYS A 26 12.36 -2.64 9.24
N PHE A 27 12.39 -2.78 7.93
CA PHE A 27 13.24 -3.74 7.22
C PHE A 27 13.78 -3.11 5.95
N ASP A 28 15.05 -3.37 5.66
CA ASP A 28 15.63 -3.05 4.38
C ASP A 28 15.12 -4.03 3.32
N VAL A 29 14.79 -3.50 2.14
CA VAL A 29 14.33 -4.28 0.98
C VAL A 29 15.10 -3.78 -0.25
N ASN A 30 15.55 -4.70 -1.08
CA ASN A 30 16.10 -4.38 -2.40
C ASN A 30 15.80 -5.56 -3.33
N GLU A 31 14.67 -5.49 -4.02
CA GLU A 31 14.15 -6.60 -4.82
C GLU A 31 13.65 -6.11 -6.19
N THR A 32 13.79 -6.98 -7.19
CA THR A 32 13.19 -6.80 -8.52
C THR A 32 12.24 -7.96 -8.77
N LEU A 33 11.00 -7.64 -9.14
CA LEU A 33 9.90 -8.60 -9.31
C LEU A 33 9.37 -8.55 -10.75
N ASN A 34 8.99 -9.71 -11.28
CA ASN A 34 8.14 -9.81 -12.46
C ASN A 34 6.75 -10.24 -12.02
N CYS A 35 5.73 -9.47 -12.39
CA CYS A 35 4.37 -9.62 -11.91
C CYS A 35 3.39 -9.91 -13.05
N LYS A 36 2.77 -11.09 -13.00
CA LYS A 36 1.78 -11.54 -13.96
C LYS A 36 0.40 -11.05 -13.55
N PHE A 37 -0.28 -10.33 -14.44
CA PHE A 37 -1.64 -9.85 -14.23
C PHE A 37 -2.61 -11.03 -14.02
N GLN A 38 -3.49 -10.90 -13.03
CA GLN A 38 -4.48 -11.91 -12.65
C GLN A 38 -5.91 -11.47 -12.89
N LYS A 39 -6.25 -10.22 -12.56
CA LYS A 39 -7.58 -9.62 -12.79
C LYS A 39 -7.57 -8.13 -12.50
N LEU A 40 -8.55 -7.41 -13.02
CA LEU A 40 -8.85 -6.01 -12.73
C LEU A 40 -10.28 -5.90 -12.23
N LEU A 41 -10.48 -5.16 -11.13
CA LEU A 41 -11.80 -4.66 -10.73
C LEU A 41 -11.87 -3.18 -11.11
N SER A 42 -12.81 -2.80 -11.97
CA SER A 42 -13.00 -1.40 -12.38
C SER A 42 -14.36 -0.90 -11.95
N LYS A 43 -14.39 0.25 -11.31
CA LYS A 43 -15.59 1.01 -10.97
C LYS A 43 -15.49 2.38 -11.62
N ASN A 44 -16.52 2.77 -12.35
CA ASN A 44 -16.65 4.10 -12.96
C ASN A 44 -17.90 4.83 -12.41
N SER A 45 -18.18 6.02 -12.94
CA SER A 45 -19.33 6.84 -12.54
C SER A 45 -20.71 6.25 -12.90
N LYS A 46 -20.77 5.28 -13.81
CA LYS A 46 -22.01 4.72 -14.37
C LYS A 46 -22.33 3.31 -13.86
N SER A 47 -21.31 2.53 -13.49
CA SER A 47 -21.48 1.15 -13.03
C SER A 47 -20.74 0.86 -11.73
N ASN A 48 -21.25 -0.11 -10.98
CA ASN A 48 -20.54 -0.72 -9.85
C ASN A 48 -19.29 -1.49 -10.35
N PHE A 49 -18.57 -2.16 -9.45
CA PHE A 49 -17.38 -2.92 -9.85
C PHE A 49 -17.70 -3.97 -10.92
N GLU A 50 -17.00 -3.85 -12.04
CA GLU A 50 -16.90 -4.85 -13.10
C GLU A 50 -15.56 -5.57 -12.95
N THR A 51 -15.55 -6.88 -13.23
CA THR A 51 -14.33 -7.70 -13.15
C THR A 51 -13.87 -8.06 -14.55
N PHE A 52 -12.58 -7.91 -14.81
CA PHE A 52 -11.93 -8.29 -16.05
C PHE A 52 -10.80 -9.27 -15.77
N LEU A 53 -10.80 -10.39 -16.47
CA LEU A 53 -9.82 -11.46 -16.42
C LEU A 53 -8.76 -11.30 -17.53
N PRO A 54 -7.64 -12.04 -17.46
CA PRO A 54 -6.60 -11.96 -18.48
C PRO A 54 -7.15 -12.38 -19.85
N GLY A 55 -6.90 -11.55 -20.87
CA GLY A 55 -7.39 -11.75 -22.24
C GLY A 55 -8.74 -11.10 -22.54
N GLU A 56 -9.49 -10.64 -21.53
CA GLU A 56 -10.71 -9.85 -21.74
C GLU A 56 -10.41 -8.38 -22.01
N ILE A 57 -9.25 -7.90 -21.54
CA ILE A 57 -8.73 -6.55 -21.73
C ILE A 57 -7.23 -6.59 -22.04
N ASP A 58 -6.74 -5.56 -22.74
CA ASP A 58 -5.31 -5.33 -22.94
C ASP A 58 -4.69 -4.69 -21.68
N TYR A 59 -4.47 -5.53 -20.66
CA TYR A 59 -3.81 -5.14 -19.41
C TYR A 59 -2.47 -5.84 -19.29
N LYS A 60 -1.43 -5.08 -18.99
CA LYS A 60 -0.04 -5.54 -19.09
C LYS A 60 0.43 -6.20 -17.80
N ASN A 61 1.28 -7.22 -17.97
CA ASN A 61 2.16 -7.67 -16.90
C ASN A 61 3.14 -6.55 -16.54
N ILE A 62 3.63 -6.56 -15.30
CA ILE A 62 4.67 -5.64 -14.87
C ILE A 62 5.99 -6.39 -14.92
N GLU A 63 6.91 -5.90 -15.73
CA GLU A 63 8.27 -6.43 -15.81
C GLU A 63 9.20 -5.54 -14.98
N ASN A 64 10.09 -6.17 -14.21
CA ASN A 64 11.12 -5.49 -13.42
C ASN A 64 10.59 -4.41 -12.45
N LEU A 65 9.51 -4.70 -11.72
CA LEU A 65 9.07 -3.89 -10.59
C LEU A 65 10.20 -3.85 -9.54
N LYS A 66 10.84 -2.71 -9.36
CA LYS A 66 11.92 -2.55 -8.37
C LYS A 66 11.37 -1.95 -7.11
N VAL A 67 11.68 -2.58 -5.98
CA VAL A 67 11.29 -2.10 -4.66
C VAL A 67 12.53 -1.97 -3.80
N LYS A 68 12.77 -0.75 -3.33
CA LYS A 68 13.87 -0.43 -2.42
C LYS A 68 13.31 0.24 -1.18
N ALA A 69 13.66 -0.28 -0.01
CA ALA A 69 13.32 0.34 1.26
C ALA A 69 14.55 0.35 2.15
N SER A 70 14.74 1.45 2.88
CA SER A 70 15.82 1.60 3.86
C SER A 70 15.25 2.15 5.16
N ILE A 71 15.64 1.53 6.28
CA ILE A 71 15.25 2.00 7.62
C ILE A 71 15.76 3.45 7.82
N PRO A 72 14.98 4.36 8.44
CA PRO A 72 13.69 4.11 9.08
C PRO A 72 12.45 4.49 8.26
N SER A 73 12.62 5.03 7.04
CA SER A 73 11.50 5.71 6.35
C SER A 73 11.57 5.73 4.83
N GLU A 74 12.67 5.25 4.23
CA GLU A 74 12.83 5.29 2.79
C GLU A 74 12.06 4.15 2.13
N LEU A 75 11.34 4.47 1.06
CA LEU A 75 10.69 3.50 0.18
C LEU A 75 10.65 4.12 -1.22
N SER A 76 11.11 3.37 -2.21
CA SER A 76 11.08 3.70 -3.64
C SER A 76 10.53 2.50 -4.39
N VAL A 77 9.54 2.75 -5.24
CA VAL A 77 8.93 1.72 -6.09
C VAL A 77 8.97 2.22 -7.53
N GLU A 78 9.68 1.48 -8.39
CA GLU A 78 9.83 1.80 -9.80
C GLU A 78 9.16 0.73 -10.67
N GLY A 79 8.40 1.17 -11.68
CA GLY A 79 7.83 0.29 -12.71
C GLY A 79 6.36 -0.05 -12.53
N LEU A 80 5.69 0.48 -11.49
CA LEU A 80 4.24 0.27 -11.30
C LEU A 80 3.40 1.29 -12.09
N SER A 81 3.71 2.58 -11.98
CA SER A 81 3.11 3.65 -12.77
C SER A 81 4.06 4.86 -12.83
N GLU A 82 3.91 5.70 -13.86
CA GLU A 82 4.68 6.96 -13.96
C GLU A 82 4.42 7.87 -12.76
N PHE A 83 3.17 7.95 -12.32
CA PHE A 83 2.80 8.70 -11.12
C PHE A 83 3.61 8.26 -9.91
N LEU A 84 3.71 6.97 -9.62
CA LEU A 84 4.45 6.50 -8.45
C LEU A 84 5.97 6.65 -8.58
N ASN A 85 6.51 6.63 -9.81
CA ASN A 85 7.94 6.81 -10.07
C ASN A 85 8.41 8.25 -9.75
N GLU A 86 7.52 9.23 -9.83
CA GLU A 86 7.82 10.64 -9.54
C GLU A 86 7.69 10.99 -8.04
N PHE A 87 7.17 10.08 -7.22
CA PHE A 87 6.94 10.31 -5.80
C PHE A 87 8.11 9.87 -4.94
N ASN A 88 8.87 10.85 -4.46
CA ASN A 88 9.93 10.63 -3.48
C ASN A 88 9.40 10.44 -2.05
N ASN A 89 8.11 10.74 -1.80
CA ASN A 89 7.51 10.66 -0.46
C ASN A 89 6.04 10.24 -0.50
N TYR A 90 5.79 8.92 -0.48
CA TYR A 90 4.48 8.37 -0.15
C TYR A 90 3.98 8.87 1.22
N GLU A 91 2.67 9.15 1.32
CA GLU A 91 2.00 9.55 2.57
C GLU A 91 1.92 8.38 3.55
N VAL A 92 1.73 7.16 3.01
CA VAL A 92 1.82 5.90 3.76
C VAL A 92 3.00 5.09 3.25
N LYS A 93 3.83 4.58 4.17
CA LYS A 93 4.97 3.68 3.93
C LYS A 93 5.03 2.68 5.08
N VAL A 94 4.61 1.45 4.86
CA VAL A 94 4.77 0.37 5.85
C VAL A 94 5.57 -0.73 5.20
N VAL A 95 6.74 -1.02 5.77
CA VAL A 95 7.62 -2.10 5.30
C VAL A 95 7.95 -2.95 6.51
N ASN A 96 7.38 -4.15 6.54
CA ASN A 96 7.74 -5.18 7.49
C ASN A 96 8.45 -6.34 6.76
N LYS A 97 8.66 -7.46 7.47
CA LYS A 97 9.34 -8.63 6.89
C LYS A 97 8.62 -9.16 5.64
N ASP A 98 7.31 -9.18 5.63
CA ASP A 98 6.51 -9.90 4.63
C ASP A 98 5.64 -8.96 3.78
N ILE A 99 5.32 -7.77 4.29
CA ILE A 99 4.40 -6.82 3.67
C ILE A 99 5.10 -5.51 3.34
N ILE A 100 4.84 -5.01 2.14
CA ILE A 100 5.12 -3.64 1.72
C ILE A 100 3.80 -2.98 1.36
N LEU A 101 3.45 -1.89 2.03
CA LEU A 101 2.27 -1.09 1.77
C LEU A 101 2.68 0.36 1.55
N PHE A 102 2.16 0.98 0.50
CA PHE A 102 2.39 2.40 0.26
C PHE A 102 1.19 3.09 -0.37
N LYS A 103 1.12 4.41 -0.19
CA LYS A 103 0.09 5.27 -0.78
C LYS A 103 0.61 6.66 -1.08
N ALA A 104 0.34 7.15 -2.29
CA ALA A 104 0.55 8.53 -2.71
C ALA A 104 -0.76 9.18 -3.12
N PHE A 105 -0.82 10.50 -2.94
CA PHE A 105 -1.90 11.35 -3.43
C PHE A 105 -1.31 12.44 -4.32
N ASP A 106 -2.05 12.86 -5.34
CA ASP A 106 -1.73 14.11 -6.02
C ASP A 106 -1.89 15.31 -5.08
N LYS A 107 -1.33 16.45 -5.48
CA LYS A 107 -1.36 17.69 -4.68
C LYS A 107 -2.78 18.10 -4.26
N ASP A 108 -3.75 17.88 -5.15
CA ASP A 108 -5.15 18.25 -4.92
C ASP A 108 -5.94 17.18 -4.16
N ARG A 109 -5.34 16.01 -3.87
CA ARG A 109 -5.99 14.82 -3.30
C ARG A 109 -7.25 14.40 -4.05
N LYS A 110 -7.25 14.56 -5.38
CA LYS A 110 -8.29 14.07 -6.31
C LYS A 110 -7.90 12.72 -6.92
N TYR A 111 -6.62 12.40 -6.91
CA TYR A 111 -6.02 11.18 -7.41
C TYR A 111 -5.17 10.53 -6.33
N SER A 112 -5.20 9.21 -6.26
CA SER A 112 -4.29 8.46 -5.40
C SER A 112 -3.94 7.12 -6.01
N GLU A 113 -2.73 6.67 -5.75
CA GLU A 113 -2.32 5.30 -5.99
C GLU A 113 -1.82 4.67 -4.71
N SER A 114 -2.19 3.41 -4.49
CA SER A 114 -1.72 2.63 -3.36
C SER A 114 -1.51 1.20 -3.75
N SER A 115 -0.56 0.54 -3.12
CA SER A 115 -0.34 -0.88 -3.33
C SER A 115 0.04 -1.60 -2.07
N ILE A 116 -0.31 -2.88 -2.02
CA ILE A 116 0.17 -3.85 -1.04
C ILE A 116 0.85 -5.01 -1.76
N ILE A 117 2.04 -5.37 -1.28
CA ILE A 117 2.82 -6.51 -1.76
C ILE A 117 3.00 -7.46 -0.59
N ASP A 118 2.52 -8.69 -0.74
CA ASP A 118 2.93 -9.81 0.09
C ASP A 118 4.15 -10.49 -0.54
N ARG A 119 5.30 -10.31 0.11
CA ARG A 119 6.60 -10.84 -0.33
C ARG A 119 6.71 -12.35 -0.13
N THR A 120 5.85 -12.94 0.71
CA THR A 120 5.82 -14.38 0.98
C THR A 120 5.02 -15.10 -0.09
N SER A 121 3.80 -14.62 -0.39
CA SER A 121 2.95 -15.23 -1.41
C SER A 121 3.30 -14.77 -2.83
N GLY A 122 3.90 -13.58 -2.96
CA GLY A 122 4.10 -12.90 -4.24
C GLY A 122 2.88 -12.11 -4.70
N GLU A 123 1.82 -12.00 -3.91
CA GLU A 123 0.64 -11.25 -4.31
C GLU A 123 0.90 -9.74 -4.28
N LEU A 124 0.51 -9.07 -5.35
CA LEU A 124 0.50 -7.61 -5.44
C LEU A 124 -0.92 -7.15 -5.78
N VAL A 125 -1.42 -6.20 -5.01
CA VAL A 125 -2.65 -5.47 -5.33
C VAL A 125 -2.28 -4.00 -5.49
N HIS A 126 -2.66 -3.42 -6.62
CA HIS A 126 -2.47 -2.01 -6.93
C HIS A 126 -3.83 -1.37 -7.16
N GLU A 127 -4.09 -0.29 -6.44
CA GLU A 127 -5.31 0.50 -6.54
C GLU A 127 -4.98 1.89 -7.07
N ILE A 128 -5.70 2.30 -8.12
CA ILE A 128 -5.78 3.67 -8.60
C ILE A 128 -7.17 4.20 -8.24
N THR A 129 -7.24 5.33 -7.54
CA THR A 129 -8.50 6.02 -7.25
C THR A 129 -8.48 7.42 -7.86
N LYS A 130 -9.51 7.74 -8.64
CA LYS A 130 -9.70 9.04 -9.29
C LYS A 130 -10.96 9.72 -8.74
N ASN A 131 -11.05 11.04 -8.90
CA ASN A 131 -12.19 11.86 -8.49
C ASN A 131 -12.55 11.70 -7.00
N ILE A 132 -11.56 11.52 -6.12
CA ILE A 132 -11.73 11.23 -4.68
C ILE A 132 -12.68 12.22 -3.96
N LYS A 133 -12.69 13.47 -4.42
CA LYS A 133 -13.48 14.58 -3.82
C LYS A 133 -14.86 14.77 -4.44
N THR A 134 -15.34 13.86 -5.29
CA THR A 134 -16.64 13.96 -5.95
C THR A 134 -17.51 12.74 -5.60
N ASP A 135 -18.81 12.83 -5.90
CA ASP A 135 -19.74 11.70 -5.70
C ASP A 135 -19.46 10.53 -6.66
N ASN A 136 -18.69 10.77 -7.72
CA ASN A 136 -18.39 9.82 -8.78
C ASN A 136 -16.95 9.30 -8.69
N VAL A 137 -16.60 8.75 -7.52
CA VAL A 137 -15.27 8.14 -7.29
C VAL A 137 -15.07 6.93 -8.20
N GLU A 138 -14.03 6.98 -9.01
CA GLU A 138 -13.61 5.89 -9.90
C GLU A 138 -12.46 5.12 -9.26
N LYS A 139 -12.45 3.80 -9.43
CA LYS A 139 -11.45 2.91 -8.86
C LYS A 139 -11.06 1.83 -9.85
N GLU A 140 -9.77 1.59 -9.96
CA GLU A 140 -9.18 0.45 -10.67
C GLU A 140 -8.33 -0.31 -9.67
N ILE A 141 -8.63 -1.59 -9.45
CA ILE A 141 -7.90 -2.48 -8.54
C ILE A 141 -7.35 -3.65 -9.34
N SER A 142 -6.06 -3.62 -9.63
CA SER A 142 -5.35 -4.65 -10.37
C SER A 142 -4.66 -5.62 -9.42
N PHE A 143 -4.75 -6.91 -9.76
CA PHE A 143 -4.19 -8.02 -8.99
C PHE A 143 -3.11 -8.69 -9.81
N TYR A 144 -1.99 -8.99 -9.17
CA TYR A 144 -0.86 -9.64 -9.79
C TYR A 144 -0.30 -10.76 -8.92
N ASN A 145 0.35 -11.70 -9.59
CA ASN A 145 1.22 -12.69 -8.94
C ASN A 145 2.67 -12.39 -9.36
N CYS A 146 3.50 -12.03 -8.40
CA CYS A 146 4.86 -11.59 -8.57
C CYS A 146 5.86 -12.67 -8.17
N ALA A 147 6.94 -12.79 -8.94
CA ALA A 147 8.07 -13.62 -8.62
C ALA A 147 9.36 -12.81 -8.69
N LYS A 148 10.31 -13.09 -7.79
CA LYS A 148 11.65 -12.51 -7.83
C LYS A 148 12.33 -12.85 -9.16
N VAL A 149 12.94 -11.84 -9.78
CA VAL A 149 13.80 -12.07 -10.94
C VAL A 149 15.01 -12.87 -10.46
N LYS A 150 15.18 -14.09 -11.00
CA LYS A 150 16.41 -14.86 -10.78
C LYS A 150 17.53 -14.15 -11.51
N VAL A 151 18.45 -13.52 -10.77
CA VAL A 151 19.72 -13.09 -11.34
C VAL A 151 20.54 -14.37 -11.53
N ASN A 152 20.72 -14.79 -12.78
CA ASN A 152 21.73 -15.80 -13.09
C ASN A 152 23.10 -15.16 -12.81
N ILE A 153 23.75 -15.57 -11.71
CA ILE A 153 25.14 -15.26 -11.41
C ILE A 153 26.02 -16.30 -12.08
#